data_AF-K1E676-F1
#
_entry.id   AF-K1E676-F1
#
_cell.length_a   1.000
_cell.length_b   1.000
_cell.length_c   1.000
_cell.angle_alpha   90.00
_cell.angle_beta   90.00
_cell.angle_gamma   90.00
#
_symmetry.space_group_name_H-M   'P 1'
#
loop_
_entity.id
_entity.type
_entity.pdbx_description
1 polymer ?
#
loop_
_entity_poly.entity_id
_entity_poly.type
_entity_poly.pdbx_seq_one_letter_code
_entity_poly.pdbx_strand_id
1 'polypeptide(L)'
;MTAELTFTTTRSDAPLPDADREAVLANPGFGSTFTDHMALATWTKGEGWHDGQVRAFGPLQISPAAAVLHYAQEVFEGMKAYRHEDGSVWTFRPDRNAARMARSCERLALPVLPEEDFVGAIRALVQADEAWVPAYGTGETSLYLRPFMFASEAFLGVRPANEVTFSVIASPAGAYFSGGLTPVNLWISQDYARAGDGGTGAAKCGGNYASSLAGQLEGQAQGCDQAVFLDSSTHTYIEELGGMNLFFVTKDGKLRTPALTGSILEGVTRDSILALAPRPRPHPRRVAHRDRLVEGGRGLRRDHRGLRLRHRRRRHAGRRAALGRRLRPVHRW
;
A
#
# COMPACT_ATOMS: atom_id res chain seq x y z
N MET A 1 -2.60 -31.21 -8.79
CA MET A 1 -2.77 -29.88 -9.40
C MET A 1 -4.25 -29.57 -9.29
N THR A 2 -4.61 -28.54 -8.51
CA THR A 2 -5.96 -27.96 -8.56
C THR A 2 -6.13 -27.32 -9.93
N ALA A 3 -7.33 -27.39 -10.52
CA ALA A 3 -7.58 -26.74 -11.81
C ALA A 3 -7.43 -25.21 -11.66
N GLU A 4 -6.86 -24.56 -12.68
CA GLU A 4 -6.76 -23.10 -12.75
C GLU A 4 -8.15 -22.46 -12.70
N LEU A 5 -8.27 -21.33 -12.00
CA LEU A 5 -9.50 -20.54 -11.96
C LEU A 5 -9.82 -20.00 -13.35
N THR A 6 -11.01 -20.31 -13.84
CA THR A 6 -11.55 -19.66 -15.04
C THR A 6 -12.23 -18.35 -14.65
N PHE A 7 -11.82 -17.23 -15.26
CA PHE A 7 -12.47 -15.93 -15.09
C PHE A 7 -13.47 -15.70 -16.22
N THR A 8 -14.75 -15.94 -15.96
CA THR A 8 -15.81 -15.72 -16.96
C THR A 8 -16.11 -14.23 -17.08
N THR A 9 -16.02 -13.67 -18.28
CA THR A 9 -16.26 -12.24 -18.52
C THR A 9 -17.71 -11.94 -18.90
N THR A 10 -18.35 -11.10 -18.09
CA THR A 10 -19.62 -10.44 -18.40
C THR A 10 -19.34 -8.96 -18.60
N ARG A 11 -19.57 -8.45 -19.81
CA ARG A 11 -19.31 -7.05 -20.15
C ARG A 11 -20.30 -6.11 -19.44
N SER A 12 -19.85 -4.90 -19.11
CA SER A 12 -20.71 -3.85 -18.58
C SER A 12 -21.72 -3.41 -19.66
N ASP A 13 -22.99 -3.29 -19.26
CA ASP A 13 -24.05 -2.74 -20.12
C ASP A 13 -24.05 -1.20 -20.15
N ALA A 14 -23.24 -0.58 -19.29
CA ALA A 14 -23.09 0.88 -19.19
C ALA A 14 -21.59 1.26 -19.10
N PRO A 15 -20.77 0.93 -20.11
CA PRO A 15 -19.38 1.38 -20.16
C PRO A 15 -19.35 2.90 -20.31
N LEU A 16 -18.28 3.54 -19.83
CA LEU A 16 -18.08 4.96 -20.04
C LEU A 16 -18.00 5.26 -21.54
N PRO A 17 -18.77 6.23 -22.08
CA PRO A 17 -18.70 6.61 -23.48
C PRO A 17 -17.26 6.96 -23.91
N ASP A 18 -16.91 6.66 -25.16
CA ASP A 18 -15.54 6.81 -25.66
C ASP A 18 -14.98 8.22 -25.44
N ALA A 19 -15.77 9.26 -25.72
CA ALA A 19 -15.37 10.65 -25.52
C ALA A 19 -15.09 11.00 -24.05
N ASP A 20 -15.87 10.45 -23.12
CA ASP A 20 -15.69 10.66 -21.68
C ASP A 20 -14.45 9.89 -21.18
N ARG A 21 -14.23 8.66 -21.68
CA ARG A 21 -13.02 7.88 -21.39
C ARG A 21 -11.78 8.60 -21.91
N GLU A 22 -11.79 9.11 -23.13
CA GLU A 22 -10.69 9.90 -23.70
C GLU A 22 -10.38 11.15 -22.88
N ALA A 23 -11.42 11.86 -22.40
CA ALA A 23 -11.25 13.00 -21.51
C ALA A 23 -10.58 12.62 -20.18
N VAL A 24 -10.92 11.47 -19.60
CA VAL A 24 -10.23 10.93 -18.41
C VAL A 24 -8.78 10.60 -18.75
N LEU A 25 -8.51 9.90 -19.86
CA LEU A 25 -7.16 9.49 -20.24
C LEU A 25 -6.23 10.67 -20.57
N ALA A 26 -6.78 11.82 -20.97
CA ALA A 26 -6.02 13.05 -21.19
C ALA A 26 -5.49 13.66 -19.88
N ASN A 27 -6.18 13.45 -18.75
CA ASN A 27 -5.73 13.88 -17.43
C ASN A 27 -6.16 12.88 -16.34
N PRO A 28 -5.52 11.70 -16.27
CA PRO A 28 -6.05 10.57 -15.52
C PRO A 28 -5.88 10.69 -14.00
N GLY A 29 -5.04 11.62 -13.53
CA GLY A 29 -4.73 11.74 -12.10
C GLY A 29 -4.16 10.42 -11.54
N PHE A 30 -4.61 10.03 -10.34
CA PHE A 30 -4.27 8.74 -9.75
C PHE A 30 -5.38 8.25 -8.81
N GLY A 31 -6.00 7.10 -9.12
CA GLY A 31 -6.88 6.39 -8.20
C GLY A 31 -8.24 7.04 -7.92
N SER A 32 -8.67 7.99 -8.76
CA SER A 32 -9.95 8.71 -8.63
C SER A 32 -11.02 8.23 -9.63
N THR A 33 -10.60 7.72 -10.78
CA THR A 33 -11.48 7.15 -11.81
C THR A 33 -11.12 5.69 -12.03
N PHE A 34 -12.12 4.84 -12.21
CA PHE A 34 -11.95 3.40 -12.36
C PHE A 34 -12.47 2.95 -13.72
N THR A 35 -11.97 1.81 -14.20
CA THR A 35 -12.38 1.21 -15.46
C THR A 35 -13.77 0.57 -15.38
N ASP A 36 -14.30 0.13 -16.51
CA ASP A 36 -15.69 -0.36 -16.61
C ASP A 36 -15.92 -1.71 -15.92
N HIS A 37 -14.85 -2.46 -15.65
CA HIS A 37 -14.94 -3.80 -15.07
C HIS A 37 -14.05 -3.97 -13.82
N MET A 38 -14.28 -5.09 -13.13
CA MET A 38 -13.42 -5.61 -12.07
C MET A 38 -13.39 -7.14 -12.14
N ALA A 39 -12.26 -7.74 -11.75
CA ALA A 39 -12.15 -9.19 -11.58
C ALA A 39 -12.44 -9.57 -10.13
N LEU A 40 -13.06 -10.72 -9.89
CA LEU A 40 -13.31 -11.29 -8.56
C LEU A 40 -13.13 -12.80 -8.56
N ALA A 41 -12.77 -13.34 -7.39
CA ALA A 41 -12.88 -14.75 -7.07
C ALA A 41 -13.16 -14.90 -5.56
N THR A 42 -13.84 -15.98 -5.20
CA THR A 42 -14.19 -16.29 -3.80
C THR A 42 -13.37 -17.48 -3.34
N TRP A 43 -12.91 -17.45 -2.09
CA TRP A 43 -12.36 -18.61 -1.42
C TRP A 43 -13.25 -18.99 -0.24
N THR A 44 -13.62 -20.27 -0.17
CA THR A 44 -14.37 -20.83 0.96
C THR A 44 -13.64 -22.02 1.54
N LYS A 45 -13.54 -22.10 2.87
CA LYS A 45 -12.91 -23.23 3.57
C LYS A 45 -13.60 -24.54 3.21
N GLY A 46 -12.83 -25.48 2.69
CA GLY A 46 -13.31 -26.80 2.25
C GLY A 46 -13.59 -26.89 0.74
N GLU A 47 -13.82 -25.76 0.07
CA GLU A 47 -14.03 -25.68 -1.37
C GLU A 47 -12.80 -25.16 -2.11
N GLY A 48 -12.06 -24.22 -1.50
CA GLY A 48 -10.95 -23.53 -2.14
C GLY A 48 -11.43 -22.32 -2.94
N TRP A 49 -10.61 -21.91 -3.92
CA TRP A 49 -10.95 -20.81 -4.81
C TRP A 49 -11.98 -21.25 -5.87
N HIS A 50 -12.99 -20.41 -6.10
CA HIS A 50 -14.07 -20.64 -7.05
C HIS A 50 -14.67 -19.28 -7.48
N ASP A 51 -15.69 -19.33 -8.35
CA ASP A 51 -16.45 -18.15 -8.83
C ASP A 51 -15.58 -17.03 -9.44
N GLY A 52 -14.61 -17.42 -10.27
CA GLY A 52 -13.79 -16.49 -11.04
C GLY A 52 -14.62 -15.74 -12.09
N GLN A 53 -14.69 -14.42 -11.98
CA GLN A 53 -15.49 -13.59 -12.88
C GLN A 53 -14.83 -12.24 -13.17
N VAL A 54 -15.05 -11.72 -14.38
CA VAL A 54 -14.88 -10.31 -14.71
C VAL A 54 -16.28 -9.75 -14.94
N ARG A 55 -16.66 -8.73 -14.18
CA ARG A 55 -17.99 -8.11 -14.24
C ARG A 55 -17.89 -6.60 -14.18
N ALA A 56 -19.01 -5.90 -14.42
CA ALA A 56 -19.08 -4.44 -14.30
C ALA A 56 -18.53 -3.96 -12.94
N PHE A 57 -17.73 -2.89 -12.97
CA PHE A 57 -17.23 -2.23 -11.77
C PHE A 57 -18.41 -1.68 -10.95
N GLY A 58 -18.42 -1.96 -9.64
CA GLY A 58 -19.53 -1.58 -8.79
C GLY A 58 -19.30 -1.90 -7.31
N PRO A 59 -20.23 -1.47 -6.44
CA PRO A 59 -20.11 -1.67 -5.00
C PRO A 59 -20.10 -3.16 -4.62
N LEU A 60 -19.23 -3.52 -3.68
CA LEU A 60 -19.26 -4.83 -3.04
C LEU A 60 -20.28 -4.83 -1.90
N GLN A 61 -21.23 -5.76 -1.92
CA GLN A 61 -22.16 -5.97 -0.82
C GLN A 61 -21.50 -6.88 0.21
N ILE A 62 -21.22 -6.35 1.40
CA ILE A 62 -20.62 -7.10 2.51
C ILE A 62 -21.45 -6.95 3.77
N SER A 63 -21.46 -7.98 4.61
CA SER A 63 -22.10 -7.91 5.92
C SER A 63 -21.41 -6.84 6.77
N PRO A 64 -22.15 -6.06 7.59
CA PRO A 64 -21.54 -5.21 8.62
C PRO A 64 -20.71 -6.00 9.63
N ALA A 65 -20.92 -7.31 9.75
CA ALA A 65 -20.13 -8.20 10.59
C ALA A 65 -18.92 -8.83 9.85
N ALA A 66 -18.64 -8.43 8.60
CA ALA A 66 -17.51 -8.96 7.85
C ALA A 66 -16.19 -8.69 8.58
N ALA A 67 -15.38 -9.74 8.79
CA ALA A 67 -14.18 -9.66 9.63
C ALA A 67 -13.19 -8.56 9.20
N VAL A 68 -13.11 -8.24 7.90
CA VAL A 68 -12.30 -7.10 7.40
C VAL A 68 -12.65 -5.78 8.07
N LEU A 69 -13.93 -5.51 8.33
CA LEU A 69 -14.42 -4.25 8.92
C LEU A 69 -14.07 -4.10 10.40
N HIS A 70 -13.71 -5.21 11.08
CA HIS A 70 -13.42 -5.24 12.51
C HIS A 70 -11.95 -5.47 12.81
N TYR A 71 -11.26 -6.27 11.98
CA TYR A 71 -9.92 -6.77 12.27
C TYR A 71 -8.89 -6.53 11.16
N ALA A 72 -9.27 -5.82 10.08
CA ALA A 72 -8.38 -5.48 8.97
C ALA A 72 -7.61 -6.69 8.41
N GLN A 73 -8.27 -7.86 8.37
CA GLN A 73 -7.70 -9.06 7.73
C GLN A 73 -7.80 -8.90 6.20
N GLU A 74 -6.90 -8.08 5.66
CA GLU A 74 -6.86 -7.70 4.24
C GLU A 74 -5.43 -7.44 3.75
N VAL A 75 -5.20 -7.73 2.48
CA VAL A 75 -3.94 -7.48 1.76
C VAL A 75 -4.21 -6.90 0.39
N PHE A 76 -3.24 -6.19 -0.17
CA PHE A 76 -3.36 -5.65 -1.52
C PHE A 76 -2.02 -5.59 -2.24
N GLU A 77 -2.10 -5.45 -3.55
CA GLU A 77 -0.98 -5.26 -4.45
C GLU A 77 -1.13 -3.98 -5.27
N GLY A 78 -0.04 -3.59 -5.92
CA GLY A 78 -0.01 -2.44 -6.80
C GLY A 78 0.97 -2.65 -7.93
N MET A 79 0.46 -2.63 -9.15
CA MET A 79 1.26 -2.79 -10.37
C MET A 79 0.63 -2.00 -11.51
N LYS A 80 1.25 -2.03 -12.69
CA LYS A 80 0.84 -1.22 -13.84
C LYS A 80 0.84 -2.04 -15.12
N ALA A 81 -0.08 -1.71 -16.01
CA ALA A 81 -0.10 -2.12 -17.41
C ALA A 81 0.25 -0.93 -18.31
N TYR A 82 1.00 -1.21 -19.36
CA TYR A 82 1.54 -0.21 -20.30
C TYR A 82 1.28 -0.65 -21.72
N ARG A 83 0.84 0.27 -22.58
CA ARG A 83 0.77 0.04 -24.02
C ARG A 83 2.14 0.28 -24.65
N HIS A 84 2.57 -0.67 -25.45
CA HIS A 84 3.80 -0.61 -26.22
C HIS A 84 3.53 -0.04 -27.62
N GLU A 85 4.60 0.34 -28.32
CA GLU A 85 4.54 0.96 -29.66
C GLU A 85 3.82 0.08 -30.69
N ASP A 86 3.95 -1.25 -30.57
CA ASP A 86 3.28 -2.24 -31.42
C ASP A 86 1.79 -2.46 -31.06
N GLY A 87 1.26 -1.71 -30.09
CA GLY A 87 -0.11 -1.80 -29.60
C GLY A 87 -0.32 -2.85 -28.51
N SER A 88 0.65 -3.73 -28.26
CA SER A 88 0.55 -4.76 -27.21
C SER A 88 0.55 -4.16 -25.80
N VAL A 89 -0.06 -4.86 -24.84
CA VAL A 89 -0.16 -4.40 -23.45
C VAL A 89 0.66 -5.31 -22.53
N TRP A 90 1.56 -4.70 -21.76
CA TRP A 90 2.51 -5.41 -20.90
C TRP A 90 2.36 -4.97 -19.45
N THR A 91 2.62 -5.91 -18.54
CA THR A 91 2.78 -5.60 -17.11
C THR A 91 4.22 -5.84 -16.69
N PHE A 92 4.68 -5.10 -15.68
CA PHE A 92 6.06 -5.21 -15.20
C PHE A 92 6.17 -6.18 -14.02
N ARG A 93 6.87 -7.31 -14.21
CA ARG A 93 7.20 -8.33 -13.19
C ARG A 93 5.98 -8.79 -12.35
N PRO A 94 4.87 -9.21 -12.98
CA PRO A 94 3.65 -9.61 -12.27
C PRO A 94 3.88 -10.80 -11.32
N ASP A 95 4.81 -11.69 -11.65
CA ASP A 95 5.28 -12.81 -10.82
C ASP A 95 5.73 -12.35 -9.42
N ARG A 96 6.42 -11.19 -9.36
CA ARG A 96 6.91 -10.65 -8.09
C ARG A 96 5.81 -10.04 -7.24
N ASN A 97 4.79 -9.46 -7.87
CA ASN A 97 3.60 -8.99 -7.18
C ASN A 97 2.80 -10.17 -6.62
N ALA A 98 2.58 -11.22 -7.42
CA ALA A 98 1.90 -12.45 -6.99
C ALA A 98 2.62 -13.09 -5.79
N ALA A 99 3.94 -13.29 -5.90
CA ALA A 99 4.73 -13.86 -4.82
C ALA A 99 4.68 -13.01 -3.53
N ARG A 100 4.63 -11.67 -3.63
CA ARG A 100 4.52 -10.78 -2.46
C ARG A 100 3.12 -10.78 -1.86
N MET A 101 2.08 -10.91 -2.68
CA MET A 101 0.71 -11.11 -2.20
C MET A 101 0.62 -12.43 -1.42
N ALA A 102 1.19 -13.52 -1.94
CA ALA A 102 1.24 -14.82 -1.24
C ALA A 102 1.89 -14.69 0.15
N ARG A 103 3.07 -14.07 0.27
CA ARG A 103 3.71 -13.80 1.57
C ARG A 103 2.86 -12.92 2.49
N SER A 104 2.13 -11.95 1.91
CA SER A 104 1.21 -11.11 2.68
C SER A 104 0.02 -11.92 3.20
N CYS A 105 -0.53 -12.82 2.39
CA CYS A 105 -1.61 -13.74 2.78
C CYS A 105 -1.15 -14.65 3.93
N GLU A 106 0.03 -15.27 3.81
CA GLU A 106 0.61 -16.10 4.87
C GLU A 106 0.72 -15.32 6.19
N ARG A 107 1.25 -14.10 6.15
CA ARG A 107 1.42 -13.26 7.35
C ARG A 107 0.09 -12.88 8.01
N LEU A 108 -0.98 -12.74 7.22
CA LEU A 108 -2.32 -12.32 7.65
C LEU A 108 -3.28 -13.52 7.79
N ALA A 109 -2.77 -14.75 7.68
CA ALA A 109 -3.57 -15.99 7.71
C ALA A 109 -4.75 -15.99 6.73
N LEU A 110 -4.55 -15.44 5.53
CA LEU A 110 -5.47 -15.49 4.40
C LEU A 110 -5.09 -16.66 3.48
N PRO A 111 -6.02 -17.21 2.68
CA PRO A 111 -5.71 -18.20 1.66
C PRO A 111 -4.75 -17.61 0.62
N VAL A 112 -3.79 -18.42 0.16
CA VAL A 112 -2.91 -18.04 -0.94
C VAL A 112 -3.64 -18.29 -2.25
N LEU A 113 -3.70 -17.25 -3.10
CA LEU A 113 -4.12 -17.39 -4.50
C LEU A 113 -2.90 -17.88 -5.31
N PRO A 114 -3.02 -18.95 -6.11
CA PRO A 114 -1.94 -19.39 -7.00
C PRO A 114 -1.45 -18.26 -7.91
N GLU A 115 -0.17 -18.29 -8.29
CA GLU A 115 0.44 -17.23 -9.11
C GLU A 115 -0.24 -17.13 -10.48
N GLU A 116 -0.51 -18.28 -11.10
CA GLU A 116 -1.22 -18.41 -12.36
C GLU A 116 -2.61 -17.78 -12.31
N ASP A 117 -3.35 -17.96 -11.21
CA ASP A 117 -4.68 -17.41 -11.02
C ASP A 117 -4.62 -15.89 -10.77
N PHE A 118 -3.63 -15.41 -10.02
CA PHE A 118 -3.39 -13.97 -9.82
C PHE A 118 -3.10 -13.28 -11.15
N VAL A 119 -2.18 -13.84 -11.95
CA VAL A 119 -1.84 -13.31 -13.28
C VAL A 119 -3.01 -13.46 -14.25
N GLY A 120 -3.76 -14.57 -14.16
CA GLY A 120 -4.97 -14.82 -14.95
C GLY A 120 -6.04 -13.76 -14.71
N ALA A 121 -6.30 -13.39 -13.45
CA ALA A 121 -7.25 -12.34 -13.09
C ALA A 121 -6.86 -10.97 -13.67
N ILE A 122 -5.57 -10.62 -13.57
CA ILE A 122 -5.03 -9.37 -14.15
C ILE A 122 -5.21 -9.38 -15.66
N ARG A 123 -4.85 -10.48 -16.33
CA ARG A 123 -4.98 -10.62 -17.78
C ARG A 123 -6.44 -10.47 -18.20
N ALA A 124 -7.36 -11.16 -17.54
CA ALA A 124 -8.79 -11.11 -17.86
C ALA A 124 -9.35 -9.69 -17.70
N LEU A 125 -8.99 -8.97 -16.63
CA LEU A 125 -9.41 -7.58 -16.44
C LEU A 125 -8.83 -6.66 -17.51
N VAL A 126 -7.52 -6.74 -17.80
CA VAL A 126 -6.87 -5.88 -18.79
C VAL A 126 -7.41 -6.15 -20.20
N GLN A 127 -7.78 -7.39 -20.53
CA GLN A 127 -8.44 -7.72 -21.80
C GLN A 127 -9.87 -7.15 -21.87
N ALA A 128 -10.58 -7.10 -20.75
CA ALA A 128 -11.88 -6.43 -20.69
C ALA A 128 -11.72 -4.91 -20.87
N ASP A 129 -10.79 -4.31 -20.16
CA ASP A 129 -10.63 -2.85 -20.12
C ASP A 129 -9.45 -2.35 -20.97
N GLU A 130 -9.13 -3.02 -22.08
CA GLU A 130 -7.94 -2.67 -22.86
C GLU A 130 -7.99 -1.20 -23.36
N ALA A 131 -9.19 -0.72 -23.70
CA ALA A 131 -9.43 0.66 -24.14
C ALA A 131 -9.09 1.72 -23.07
N TRP A 132 -8.95 1.32 -21.80
CA TRP A 132 -8.53 2.18 -20.69
C TRP A 132 -7.01 2.22 -20.50
N VAL A 133 -6.24 1.38 -21.20
CA VAL A 133 -4.78 1.45 -21.16
C VAL A 133 -4.33 2.64 -22.01
N PRO A 134 -3.69 3.67 -21.41
CA PRO A 134 -3.26 4.86 -22.14
C PRO A 134 -2.44 4.51 -23.37
N ALA A 135 -2.58 5.32 -24.42
CA ALA A 135 -1.87 5.10 -25.68
C ALA A 135 -0.35 5.16 -25.49
N TYR A 136 0.38 4.49 -26.37
CA TYR A 136 1.83 4.67 -26.40
C TYR A 136 2.19 6.13 -26.74
N GLY A 137 3.28 6.65 -26.17
CA GLY A 137 3.76 7.99 -26.45
C GLY A 137 3.05 9.13 -25.70
N THR A 138 2.05 8.86 -24.86
CA THR A 138 1.34 9.90 -24.06
C THR A 138 2.06 10.27 -22.76
N GLY A 139 3.39 10.09 -22.68
CA GLY A 139 4.22 10.41 -21.51
C GLY A 139 4.21 9.32 -20.43
N GLU A 140 4.36 9.72 -19.16
CA GLU A 140 4.39 8.82 -18.00
C GLU A 140 2.99 8.35 -17.57
N THR A 141 2.20 7.86 -18.53
CA THR A 141 0.84 7.36 -18.31
C THR A 141 0.80 5.83 -18.30
N SER A 142 -0.08 5.26 -17.50
CA SER A 142 -0.25 3.80 -17.37
C SER A 142 -1.66 3.45 -16.89
N LEU A 143 -2.04 2.18 -16.96
CA LEU A 143 -3.20 1.67 -16.22
C LEU A 143 -2.71 1.06 -14.91
N TYR A 144 -3.05 1.67 -13.77
CA TYR A 144 -2.72 1.13 -12.46
C TYR A 144 -3.70 0.01 -12.09
N LEU A 145 -3.15 -1.12 -11.68
CA LEU A 145 -3.88 -2.33 -11.29
C LEU A 145 -3.78 -2.50 -9.78
N ARG A 146 -4.92 -2.72 -9.14
CA ARG A 146 -5.07 -2.93 -7.69
C ARG A 146 -5.71 -4.29 -7.43
N PRO A 147 -4.90 -5.37 -7.37
CA PRO A 147 -5.33 -6.62 -6.76
C PRO A 147 -5.47 -6.42 -5.25
N PHE A 148 -6.50 -6.99 -4.63
CA PHE A 148 -6.69 -6.99 -3.19
C PHE A 148 -7.49 -8.22 -2.74
N MET A 149 -7.33 -8.57 -1.48
CA MET A 149 -7.99 -9.70 -0.86
C MET A 149 -8.40 -9.35 0.56
N PHE A 150 -9.60 -9.73 0.97
CA PHE A 150 -10.13 -9.41 2.29
C PHE A 150 -11.04 -10.50 2.84
N ALA A 151 -11.06 -10.63 4.16
CA ALA A 151 -11.95 -11.53 4.89
C ALA A 151 -13.42 -11.07 4.82
N SER A 152 -14.21 -11.69 3.94
CA SER A 152 -15.63 -11.38 3.71
C SER A 152 -16.57 -12.06 4.71
N GLU A 153 -16.10 -13.11 5.41
CA GLU A 153 -16.91 -13.86 6.37
C GLU A 153 -17.54 -12.97 7.45
N ALA A 154 -18.86 -13.09 7.61
CA ALA A 154 -19.63 -12.41 8.65
C ALA A 154 -19.43 -13.08 10.03
N PHE A 155 -18.51 -12.56 10.84
CA PHE A 155 -18.16 -13.13 12.14
C PHE A 155 -17.40 -12.13 13.02
N LEU A 156 -17.70 -12.11 14.33
CA LEU A 156 -17.12 -11.19 15.32
C LEU A 156 -16.13 -11.83 16.30
N GLY A 157 -15.79 -13.11 16.13
CA GLY A 157 -14.67 -13.66 16.90
C GLY A 157 -13.34 -13.38 16.20
N VAL A 158 -12.24 -13.53 16.93
CA VAL A 158 -10.90 -13.33 16.38
C VAL A 158 -10.31 -14.68 15.98
N ARG A 159 -10.41 -15.02 14.70
CA ARG A 159 -9.73 -16.15 14.04
C ARG A 159 -9.61 -15.88 12.53
N PRO A 160 -8.76 -16.62 11.80
CA PRO A 160 -8.74 -16.57 10.35
C PRO A 160 -10.13 -16.82 9.75
N ALA A 161 -10.50 -16.01 8.76
CA ALA A 161 -11.76 -16.16 8.06
C ALA A 161 -11.84 -17.46 7.24
N ASN A 162 -13.04 -18.03 7.16
CA ASN A 162 -13.38 -19.19 6.34
C ASN A 162 -13.94 -18.78 4.97
N GLU A 163 -14.21 -17.50 4.76
CA GLU A 163 -14.65 -16.94 3.49
C GLU A 163 -13.88 -15.65 3.21
N VAL A 164 -13.32 -15.56 2.00
CA VAL A 164 -12.42 -14.49 1.58
C VAL A 164 -12.75 -14.12 0.13
N THR A 165 -12.75 -12.83 -0.17
CA THR A 165 -12.88 -12.33 -1.55
C THR A 165 -11.55 -11.82 -2.04
N PHE A 166 -11.14 -12.24 -3.24
CA PHE A 166 -10.09 -11.61 -4.03
C PHE A 166 -10.72 -10.76 -5.13
N SER A 167 -10.14 -9.60 -5.43
CA SER A 167 -10.59 -8.76 -6.53
C SER A 167 -9.44 -7.96 -7.15
N VAL A 168 -9.58 -7.61 -8.43
CA VAL A 168 -8.72 -6.66 -9.12
C VAL A 168 -9.58 -5.53 -9.68
N ILE A 169 -9.20 -4.29 -9.39
CA ILE A 169 -9.75 -3.08 -10.01
C ILE A 169 -8.64 -2.33 -10.73
N ALA A 170 -8.99 -1.53 -11.74
CA ALA A 170 -8.03 -0.75 -12.49
C ALA A 170 -8.41 0.74 -12.52
N SER A 171 -7.39 1.60 -12.60
CA SER A 171 -7.53 3.05 -12.64
C SER A 171 -6.45 3.64 -13.53
N PRO A 172 -6.78 4.47 -14.54
CA PRO A 172 -5.74 5.13 -15.32
C PRO A 172 -4.92 6.05 -14.40
N ALA A 173 -3.62 6.12 -14.67
CA ALA A 173 -2.67 6.82 -13.82
C ALA A 173 -1.75 7.69 -14.68
N GLY A 174 -1.66 8.96 -14.33
CA GLY A 174 -0.82 9.95 -15.00
C GLY A 174 0.59 10.03 -14.43
N ALA A 175 1.34 11.00 -14.95
CA ALA A 175 2.65 11.35 -14.42
C ALA A 175 2.53 11.73 -12.94
N TYR A 176 3.40 11.17 -12.11
CA TYR A 176 3.40 11.47 -10.67
C TYR A 176 3.83 12.92 -10.41
N PHE A 177 4.65 13.48 -11.30
CA PHE A 177 5.07 14.88 -11.26
C PHE A 177 4.82 15.55 -12.62
N SER A 178 3.68 16.22 -12.76
CA SER A 178 3.25 16.89 -13.99
C SER A 178 4.18 18.02 -14.47
N GLY A 179 5.10 18.50 -13.62
CA GLY A 179 6.10 19.53 -13.92
C GLY A 179 7.55 19.04 -13.99
N GLY A 180 7.77 17.71 -14.05
CA GLY A 180 9.10 17.10 -13.94
C GLY A 180 9.48 16.76 -12.50
N LEU A 181 10.66 16.17 -12.28
CA LEU A 181 11.07 15.62 -10.99
C LEU A 181 11.20 16.71 -9.91
N THR A 182 10.18 16.88 -9.06
CA THR A 182 10.19 17.82 -7.94
C THR A 182 10.64 17.11 -6.67
N PRO A 183 11.70 17.59 -5.99
CA PRO A 183 12.11 17.05 -4.69
C PRO A 183 11.00 17.19 -3.65
N VAL A 184 10.92 16.23 -2.74
CA VAL A 184 9.99 16.24 -1.60
C VAL A 184 10.73 16.49 -0.30
N ASN A 185 10.10 17.25 0.61
CA ASN A 185 10.58 17.47 1.96
C ASN A 185 10.11 16.33 2.87
N LEU A 186 11.04 15.82 3.69
CA LEU A 186 10.82 14.62 4.48
C LEU A 186 10.87 14.92 5.98
N TRP A 187 9.83 14.48 6.69
CA TRP A 187 9.77 14.52 8.14
C TRP A 187 10.21 13.19 8.73
N ILE A 188 11.26 13.17 9.53
CA ILE A 188 11.67 11.96 10.25
C ILE A 188 10.80 11.82 11.50
N SER A 189 9.83 10.90 11.46
CA SER A 189 8.94 10.68 12.60
C SER A 189 9.68 9.94 13.71
N GLN A 190 9.69 10.54 14.90
CA GLN A 190 10.31 9.97 16.10
C GLN A 190 9.28 9.37 17.07
N ASP A 191 8.03 9.82 16.98
CA ASP A 191 6.93 9.40 17.87
C ASP A 191 6.11 8.24 17.29
N TYR A 192 6.13 8.07 15.96
CA TYR A 192 5.40 7.01 15.26
C TYR A 192 6.35 6.06 14.53
N ALA A 193 5.99 4.78 14.50
CA ALA A 193 6.65 3.76 13.69
C ALA A 193 5.63 3.15 12.71
N ARG A 194 6.08 2.83 11.50
CA ARG A 194 5.23 2.19 10.48
C ARG A 194 4.94 0.73 10.82
N ALA A 195 5.98 0.02 11.26
CA ALA A 195 5.95 -1.37 11.67
C ALA A 195 7.04 -1.60 12.73
N GLY A 196 6.96 -2.74 13.42
CA GLY A 196 8.01 -3.19 14.34
C GLY A 196 8.47 -4.60 14.00
N ASP A 197 9.55 -5.03 14.67
CA ASP A 197 10.08 -6.39 14.53
C ASP A 197 9.02 -7.43 14.94
N GLY A 198 8.94 -8.54 14.20
CA GLY A 198 7.86 -9.52 14.29
C GLY A 198 6.48 -9.04 13.83
N GLY A 199 6.33 -7.77 13.44
CA GLY A 199 5.07 -7.17 12.99
C GLY A 199 4.67 -7.57 11.57
N THR A 200 3.84 -6.75 10.95
CA THR A 200 3.31 -6.95 9.58
C THR A 200 4.09 -6.18 8.53
N GLY A 201 5.26 -5.63 8.86
CA GLY A 201 5.95 -4.65 8.00
C GLY A 201 6.29 -5.16 6.59
N ALA A 202 6.74 -6.41 6.47
CA ALA A 202 7.03 -7.03 5.18
C ALA A 202 5.78 -7.41 4.37
N ALA A 203 4.59 -7.44 4.98
CA ALA A 203 3.32 -7.70 4.29
C ALA A 203 2.71 -6.41 3.76
N LYS A 204 2.07 -6.48 2.58
CA LYS A 204 1.35 -5.36 2.00
C LYS A 204 -0.13 -5.40 2.44
N CYS A 205 -0.37 -5.11 3.71
CA CYS A 205 -1.70 -5.14 4.33
C CYS A 205 -2.21 -3.74 4.72
N GLY A 206 -3.53 -3.54 4.74
CA GLY A 206 -4.15 -2.24 5.01
C GLY A 206 -3.77 -1.64 6.37
N GLY A 207 -3.64 -2.49 7.41
CA GLY A 207 -3.26 -2.08 8.76
C GLY A 207 -1.94 -1.28 8.83
N ASN A 208 -0.96 -1.63 8.00
CA ASN A 208 0.33 -0.90 7.91
C ASN A 208 0.18 0.53 7.37
N TYR A 209 -0.81 0.76 6.49
CA TYR A 209 -1.05 2.07 5.91
C TYR A 209 -1.88 2.91 6.87
N ALA A 210 -2.91 2.32 7.46
CA ALA A 210 -3.74 2.98 8.47
C ALA A 210 -2.89 3.47 9.68
N SER A 211 -1.96 2.65 10.19
CA SER A 211 -1.08 3.04 11.29
C SER A 211 -0.13 4.19 10.94
N SER A 212 0.25 4.32 9.67
CA SER A 212 1.21 5.35 9.21
C SER A 212 0.61 6.75 9.11
N LEU A 213 -0.72 6.88 9.04
CA LEU A 213 -1.40 8.15 8.78
C LEU A 213 -1.11 9.23 9.84
N ALA A 214 -0.99 8.84 11.12
CA ALA A 214 -0.69 9.78 12.19
C ALA A 214 0.70 10.43 12.02
N GLY A 215 1.73 9.65 11.65
CA GLY A 215 3.07 10.17 11.36
C GLY A 215 3.09 11.03 10.10
N GLN A 216 2.27 10.70 9.09
CA GLN A 216 2.11 11.52 7.89
C GLN A 216 1.49 12.90 8.22
N LEU A 217 0.43 12.94 9.05
CA LEU A 217 -0.18 14.19 9.49
C LEU A 217 0.77 15.03 10.35
N GLU A 218 1.58 14.38 11.20
CA GLU A 218 2.66 15.04 11.94
C GLU A 218 3.65 15.73 10.98
N GLY A 219 4.12 15.03 9.96
CA GLY A 219 5.05 15.60 8.97
C GLY A 219 4.46 16.77 8.19
N GLN A 220 3.18 16.67 7.78
CA GLN A 220 2.47 17.76 7.11
C GLN A 220 2.32 18.99 8.01
N ALA A 221 2.03 18.81 9.30
CA ALA A 221 1.97 19.90 10.26
C ALA A 221 3.33 20.62 10.45
N GLN A 222 4.44 19.96 10.09
CA GLN A 222 5.80 20.52 10.08
C GLN A 222 6.22 21.05 8.69
N GLY A 223 5.30 21.12 7.73
CA GLY A 223 5.57 21.62 6.38
C GLY A 223 6.34 20.64 5.49
N CYS A 224 6.35 19.34 5.82
CA CYS A 224 6.96 18.30 4.98
C CYS A 224 5.90 17.57 4.14
N ASP A 225 6.31 17.02 2.99
CA ASP A 225 5.43 16.34 2.05
C ASP A 225 5.16 14.88 2.46
N GLN A 226 6.15 14.21 3.06
CA GLN A 226 6.08 12.80 3.46
C GLN A 226 6.78 12.53 4.80
N ALA A 227 6.26 11.56 5.54
CA ALA A 227 6.93 11.01 6.71
C ALA A 227 7.91 9.89 6.33
N VAL A 228 9.09 9.91 6.97
CA VAL A 228 10.08 8.84 6.99
C VAL A 228 10.05 8.19 8.36
N PHE A 229 9.92 6.88 8.37
CA PHE A 229 9.84 6.09 9.59
C PHE A 229 11.20 5.49 9.96
N LEU A 230 11.47 5.48 11.25
CA LEU A 230 12.61 4.82 11.83
C LEU A 230 12.21 3.44 12.39
N ASP A 231 13.20 2.60 12.64
CA ASP A 231 12.99 1.32 13.31
C ASP A 231 12.33 1.53 14.69
N SER A 232 11.30 0.73 14.97
CA SER A 232 10.52 0.88 16.21
C SER A 232 11.29 0.52 17.49
N SER A 233 12.44 -0.17 17.36
CA SER A 233 13.17 -0.72 18.51
C SER A 233 14.15 0.27 19.11
N THR A 234 14.88 0.99 18.26
CA THR A 234 15.96 1.90 18.65
C THR A 234 15.74 3.32 18.16
N HIS A 235 14.73 3.56 17.30
CA HIS A 235 14.42 4.87 16.72
C HIS A 235 15.67 5.54 16.12
N THR A 236 16.53 4.71 15.50
CA THR A 236 17.87 5.13 15.04
C THR A 236 18.00 4.97 13.54
N TYR A 237 17.50 3.87 12.99
CA TYR A 237 17.72 3.47 11.61
C TYR A 237 16.53 3.82 10.73
N ILE A 238 16.80 4.41 9.57
CA ILE A 238 15.78 4.72 8.57
C ILE A 238 15.28 3.43 7.93
N GLU A 239 13.95 3.29 7.82
CA GLU A 239 13.30 2.13 7.20
C GLU A 239 12.61 2.50 5.89
N GLU A 240 11.49 3.22 5.96
CA GLU A 240 10.64 3.52 4.80
C GLU A 240 10.10 4.96 4.80
N LEU A 241 9.72 5.43 3.62
CA LEU A 241 9.12 6.74 3.38
C LEU A 241 7.68 6.51 2.92
N GLY A 242 6.70 6.73 3.80
CA GLY A 242 5.31 6.39 3.53
C GLY A 242 5.15 4.94 3.02
N GLY A 243 4.77 4.79 1.74
CA GLY A 243 4.65 3.51 1.03
C GLY A 243 5.77 3.21 0.03
N MET A 244 6.94 3.85 0.17
CA MET A 244 8.09 3.75 -0.74
C MET A 244 9.36 3.33 -0.01
N ASN A 245 10.20 2.55 -0.70
CA ASN A 245 11.55 2.25 -0.24
C ASN A 245 12.49 3.44 -0.51
N LEU A 246 13.54 3.56 0.31
CA LEU A 246 14.54 4.62 0.20
C LEU A 246 15.84 4.13 -0.43
N PHE A 247 16.47 5.03 -1.19
CA PHE A 247 17.81 4.88 -1.72
C PHE A 247 18.64 6.12 -1.40
N PHE A 248 19.92 5.92 -1.09
CA PHE A 248 20.88 6.97 -0.79
C PHE A 248 22.06 6.84 -1.75
N VAL A 249 22.44 7.93 -2.43
CA VAL A 249 23.67 8.00 -3.20
C VAL A 249 24.70 8.76 -2.36
N THR A 250 25.78 8.09 -1.98
CA THR A 250 26.84 8.69 -1.17
C THR A 250 27.80 9.52 -2.02
N LYS A 251 28.61 10.37 -1.39
CA LYS A 251 29.59 11.24 -2.07
C LYS A 251 30.58 10.47 -2.96
N ASP A 252 30.91 9.24 -2.60
CA ASP A 252 31.76 8.33 -3.37
C ASP A 252 30.98 7.54 -4.45
N GLY A 253 29.76 7.96 -4.78
CA GLY A 253 28.94 7.40 -5.86
C GLY A 253 28.29 6.06 -5.52
N LYS A 254 28.36 5.59 -4.27
CA LYS A 254 27.77 4.30 -3.87
C LYS A 254 26.29 4.45 -3.59
N LEU A 255 25.49 3.55 -4.17
CA LEU A 255 24.08 3.42 -3.84
C LEU A 255 23.93 2.59 -2.55
N ARG A 256 23.07 3.03 -1.64
CA ARG A 256 22.69 2.34 -0.40
C ARG A 256 21.17 2.31 -0.26
N THR A 257 20.64 1.29 0.40
CA THR A 257 19.23 1.19 0.76
C THR A 257 19.13 0.41 2.09
N PRO A 258 18.14 0.69 2.94
CA PRO A 258 17.89 -0.09 4.14
C PRO A 258 17.82 -1.61 3.84
N ALA A 259 18.42 -2.41 4.73
CA ALA A 259 18.37 -3.87 4.67
C ALA A 259 16.96 -4.38 5.01
N LEU A 260 16.54 -5.48 4.40
CA LEU A 260 15.25 -6.11 4.72
C LEU A 260 15.35 -6.77 6.10
N THR A 261 14.64 -6.20 7.07
CA THR A 261 14.64 -6.61 8.49
C THR A 261 13.34 -7.30 8.91
N GLY A 262 12.37 -7.46 7.98
CA GLY A 262 11.01 -7.92 8.29
C GLY A 262 10.03 -6.79 8.62
N SER A 263 10.54 -5.62 9.01
CA SER A 263 9.79 -4.36 9.19
C SER A 263 9.73 -3.49 7.93
N ILE A 264 10.36 -3.90 6.84
CA ILE A 264 10.40 -3.16 5.56
C ILE A 264 9.71 -3.96 4.46
N LEU A 265 8.84 -3.29 3.69
CA LEU A 265 8.19 -3.87 2.54
C LEU A 265 9.19 -4.13 1.42
N GLU A 266 9.19 -5.36 0.92
CA GLU A 266 10.05 -5.82 -0.17
C GLU A 266 9.55 -5.27 -1.52
N GLY A 267 9.93 -4.05 -1.87
CA GLY A 267 9.49 -3.41 -3.11
C GLY A 267 10.00 -4.07 -4.39
N VAL A 268 9.12 -4.34 -5.36
CA VAL A 268 9.51 -4.79 -6.70
C VAL A 268 10.41 -3.77 -7.40
N THR A 269 10.12 -2.47 -7.25
CA THR A 269 10.97 -1.39 -7.75
C THR A 269 12.33 -1.37 -7.05
N ARG A 270 12.37 -1.58 -5.73
CA ARG A 270 13.63 -1.67 -4.97
C ARG A 270 14.50 -2.81 -5.47
N ASP A 271 13.92 -4.00 -5.61
CA ASP A 271 14.62 -5.17 -6.14
C ASP A 271 15.14 -4.92 -7.57
N SER A 272 14.33 -4.30 -8.42
CA SER A 272 14.71 -3.97 -9.80
C SER A 272 15.86 -2.96 -9.86
N ILE A 273 15.83 -1.90 -9.04
CA ILE A 273 16.93 -0.92 -8.95
C ILE A 273 18.22 -1.60 -8.50
N LEU A 274 18.17 -2.49 -7.50
CA LEU A 274 19.34 -3.23 -7.02
C LEU A 274 19.90 -4.18 -8.09
N ALA A 275 19.04 -4.77 -8.92
CA ALA A 275 19.45 -5.63 -10.03
C ALA A 275 20.13 -4.84 -11.16
N LEU A 276 19.66 -3.62 -11.44
CA LEU A 276 20.19 -2.72 -12.46
C LEU A 276 21.43 -1.93 -12.01
N ALA A 277 21.65 -1.78 -10.71
CA ALA A 277 22.74 -0.97 -10.17
C ALA A 277 24.12 -1.47 -10.65
N PRO A 278 25.04 -0.55 -11.04
CA PRO A 278 26.38 -0.90 -11.49
C PRO A 278 27.19 -1.59 -10.38
N ARG A 279 28.17 -2.42 -10.77
CA ARG A 279 29.00 -3.17 -9.81
C ARG A 279 30.05 -2.27 -9.13
N PRO A 280 30.43 -2.57 -7.86
CA PRO A 280 29.91 -3.65 -7.02
C PRO A 280 28.49 -3.36 -6.56
N ARG A 281 27.65 -4.42 -6.53
CA ARG A 281 26.24 -4.26 -6.17
C ARG A 281 26.11 -3.63 -4.78
N PRO A 282 25.16 -2.71 -4.59
CA PRO A 282 24.85 -2.15 -3.28
C PRO A 282 24.65 -3.27 -2.27
N HIS A 283 25.32 -3.18 -1.13
CA HIS A 283 24.99 -4.04 0.01
C HIS A 283 23.92 -3.34 0.85
N PRO A 284 22.71 -3.92 0.96
CA PRO A 284 21.73 -3.42 1.90
C PRO A 284 22.33 -3.41 3.31
N ARG A 285 22.22 -2.27 4.00
CA ARG A 285 22.70 -2.09 5.37
C ARG A 285 21.74 -1.16 6.10
N ARG A 286 21.71 -1.25 7.42
CA ARG A 286 20.99 -0.25 8.23
C ARG A 286 21.64 1.13 8.01
N VAL A 287 20.82 2.16 7.87
CA VAL A 287 21.25 3.56 7.67
C VAL A 287 20.77 4.36 8.86
N ALA A 288 21.67 4.91 9.68
CA ALA A 288 21.24 5.68 10.85
C ALA A 288 20.80 7.08 10.40
N HIS A 289 19.72 7.62 10.99
CA HIS A 289 19.23 8.96 10.62
C HIS A 289 20.23 10.08 10.95
N ARG A 290 21.17 9.81 11.87
CA ARG A 290 22.25 10.72 12.27
C ARG A 290 23.54 10.53 11.49
N ASP A 291 23.62 9.53 10.60
CA ASP A 291 24.73 9.47 9.66
C ASP A 291 24.74 10.79 8.87
N ARG A 292 25.92 11.39 8.67
CA ARG A 292 26.05 12.64 7.90
C ARG A 292 25.63 12.39 6.45
N LEU A 293 24.34 12.52 6.17
CA LEU A 293 23.81 12.74 4.84
C LEU A 293 24.26 14.14 4.44
N VAL A 294 25.20 14.22 3.50
CA VAL A 294 25.79 15.50 3.09
C VAL A 294 24.69 16.33 2.42
N GLU A 295 24.52 17.57 2.88
CA GLU A 295 23.59 18.54 2.28
C GLU A 295 23.89 18.73 0.79
N GLY A 296 22.99 18.23 -0.06
CA GLY A 296 22.98 18.52 -1.49
C GLY A 296 22.19 19.80 -1.75
N GLY A 297 22.83 20.96 -1.64
CA GLY A 297 22.33 22.22 -2.21
C GLY A 297 21.60 23.17 -1.23
N ARG A 298 22.21 24.36 -1.07
CA ARG A 298 21.74 25.62 -0.46
C ARG A 298 21.14 25.54 0.96
N GLY A 299 22.02 25.82 1.92
CA GLY A 299 21.79 25.94 3.36
C GLY A 299 20.48 26.60 3.79
N LEU A 300 19.70 25.84 4.55
CA LEU A 300 18.72 26.36 5.50
C LEU A 300 19.42 26.47 6.86
N ARG A 301 19.61 27.71 7.33
CA ARG A 301 20.12 27.99 8.68
C ARG A 301 19.17 27.37 9.70
N ARG A 302 19.68 26.47 10.54
CA ARG A 302 19.02 26.09 11.80
C ARG A 302 18.99 27.30 12.73
N ASP A 303 17.83 27.94 12.88
CA ASP A 303 17.62 28.89 13.97
C ASP A 303 17.20 28.10 15.22
N HIS A 304 18.18 27.75 16.04
CA HIS A 304 17.95 27.16 17.36
C HIS A 304 17.47 28.25 18.32
N ARG A 305 16.18 28.60 18.29
CA ARG A 305 15.49 29.22 19.43
C ARG A 305 14.40 28.29 19.93
N GLY A 306 14.78 27.50 20.93
CA GLY A 306 13.88 26.58 21.62
C GLY A 306 12.71 27.33 22.26
N LEU A 307 11.49 27.01 21.82
CA LEU A 307 10.31 27.14 22.66
C LEU A 307 10.35 26.01 23.70
N ARG A 308 10.82 26.35 24.91
CA ARG A 308 10.58 25.53 26.10
C ARG A 308 9.09 25.59 26.44
N LEU A 309 8.30 24.69 25.87
CA LEU A 309 6.99 24.36 26.44
C LEU A 309 7.21 23.60 27.74
N ARG A 310 7.08 24.32 28.86
CA ARG A 310 7.08 23.75 30.21
C ARG A 310 5.96 22.73 30.32
N HIS A 311 6.28 21.44 30.27
CA HIS A 311 5.41 20.39 30.82
C HIS A 311 5.27 20.59 32.33
N ARG A 312 4.22 21.31 32.76
CA ARG A 312 3.75 21.23 34.14
C ARG A 312 3.07 19.88 34.34
N ARG A 313 3.83 18.91 34.88
CA ARG A 313 3.25 17.75 35.58
C ARG A 313 2.37 18.28 36.72
N ARG A 314 1.05 18.26 36.58
CA ARG A 314 0.15 18.42 37.73
C ARG A 314 0.15 17.11 38.53
N ARG A 315 0.88 17.12 39.64
CA ARG A 315 0.65 16.18 40.75
C ARG A 315 -0.67 16.60 41.43
N HIS A 316 -1.68 15.75 41.44
CA HIS A 316 -2.79 15.86 42.38
C HIS A 316 -2.66 14.72 43.40
N ALA A 317 -2.20 15.09 44.61
CA ALA A 317 -2.36 14.28 45.80
C ALA A 317 -3.45 14.94 46.67
N GLY A 318 -4.52 14.18 46.90
CA GLY A 318 -5.32 14.14 48.13
C GLY A 318 -6.04 15.41 48.62
N ARG A 319 -7.37 15.41 48.49
CA ARG A 319 -8.25 15.71 49.63
C ARG A 319 -9.42 14.71 49.66
N ARG A 320 -9.50 13.97 50.76
CA ARG A 320 -10.63 13.14 51.15
C ARG A 320 -11.83 14.03 51.48
N ALA A 321 -13.00 13.66 50.99
CA ALA A 321 -14.27 13.85 51.68
C ALA A 321 -15.20 12.71 51.25
N ALA A 322 -15.71 11.98 52.23
CA ALA A 322 -16.65 10.88 52.05
C ALA A 322 -17.98 11.39 51.50
N LEU A 323 -18.63 10.61 50.63
CA LEU A 323 -20.06 10.26 50.70
C LEU A 323 -20.46 9.35 49.53
N GLY A 324 -21.13 8.24 49.84
CA GLY A 324 -22.14 7.63 48.96
C GLY A 324 -21.66 6.74 47.82
N ARG A 325 -21.59 5.42 48.08
CA ARG A 325 -21.71 4.39 47.04
C ARG A 325 -23.01 4.61 46.26
N ARG A 326 -22.91 4.87 44.95
CA ARG A 326 -23.95 4.49 43.96
C ARG A 326 -23.26 4.04 42.68
N LEU A 327 -23.27 2.73 42.47
CA LEU A 327 -23.14 2.11 41.16
C LEU A 327 -24.16 2.77 40.22
N ARG A 328 -23.71 3.33 39.10
CA ARG A 328 -24.59 3.76 38.01
C ARG A 328 -24.50 2.76 36.85
N PRO A 329 -25.59 2.64 36.09
CA PRO A 329 -26.11 1.35 35.67
C PRO A 329 -25.52 0.87 34.35
N VAL A 330 -25.51 -0.45 34.21
CA VAL A 330 -25.46 -1.14 32.92
C VAL A 330 -26.59 -0.59 32.05
N HIS A 331 -26.26 -0.04 30.89
CA HIS A 331 -27.26 0.29 29.87
C HIS A 331 -27.86 -1.03 29.36
N ARG A 332 -29.03 -1.37 29.89
CA ARG A 332 -29.96 -2.31 29.26
C ARG A 332 -30.70 -1.52 28.18
N TRP A 333 -30.69 -2.03 26.95
CA TRP A 333 -31.66 -1.65 25.93
C TRP A 333 -33.04 -2.14 26.35
#